data_AF-A0A3R6SRV9-F1
#
_entry.id   AF-A0A3R6SRV9-F1
#
_cell.length_a   1.000
_cell.length_b   1.000
_cell.length_c   1.000
_cell.angle_alpha   90.00
_cell.angle_beta   90.00
_cell.angle_gamma   90.00
#
_symmetry.space_group_name_H-M   'P 1'
#
loop_
_entity.id
_entity.type
_entity.pdbx_description
1 polymer ?
#
loop_
_entity_poly.entity_id
_entity_poly.type
_entity_poly.pdbx_seq_one_letter_code
_entity_poly.pdbx_strand_id
1 'polypeptide(L)'
;MKLGFIGTGIITTSVVTGFCESGMENLQIVVSPRNKERAQMLHEKYPEIVSVAADNQEVVDRSDWVFAALLPKAAEDILKPLHIGPEKKFINLVATLSLKRIEEMFGPREILADVVPLTFAANRFGPVVIYPDIPEVVDLMSHVASRFRSIRRSRSRSLGARRA
;
A
#
# COMPACT_ATOMS: atom_id res chain seq x y z
N MET A 1 3.16 0.87 15.09
CA MET A 1 3.22 0.33 13.70
C MET A 1 3.83 1.38 12.79
N LYS A 2 4.74 1.01 11.88
CA LYS A 2 5.41 1.96 10.97
C LYS A 2 5.00 1.75 9.51
N LEU A 3 4.33 2.73 8.91
CA LEU A 3 3.86 2.71 7.53
C LEU A 3 4.68 3.69 6.67
N GLY A 4 5.12 3.25 5.50
CA GLY A 4 5.87 4.04 4.53
C GLY A 4 5.08 4.20 3.24
N PHE A 5 4.93 5.41 2.72
CA PHE A 5 4.24 5.67 1.46
C PHE A 5 5.18 6.25 0.41
N ILE A 6 5.40 5.48 -0.66
CA ILE A 6 6.14 5.88 -1.84
C ILE A 6 5.15 6.46 -2.84
N GLY A 7 5.22 7.76 -3.04
CA GLY A 7 4.21 8.54 -3.77
C GLY A 7 3.28 9.27 -2.80
N THR A 8 3.11 10.57 -3.00
CA THR A 8 2.32 11.46 -2.11
C THR A 8 1.22 12.14 -2.92
N GLY A 9 0.40 11.31 -3.57
CA GLY A 9 -0.73 11.74 -4.39
C GLY A 9 -2.06 11.81 -3.62
N ILE A 10 -3.16 11.88 -4.37
CA ILE A 10 -4.52 11.91 -3.80
C ILE A 10 -4.81 10.65 -2.98
N ILE A 11 -4.49 9.46 -3.52
CA ILE A 11 -4.72 8.19 -2.83
C ILE A 11 -3.95 8.14 -1.51
N THR A 12 -2.65 8.45 -1.53
CA THR A 12 -1.83 8.52 -0.31
C THR A 12 -2.42 9.49 0.70
N THR A 13 -2.82 10.70 0.26
CA THR A 13 -3.41 11.71 1.14
C THR A 13 -4.65 11.16 1.83
N SER A 14 -5.55 10.52 1.08
CA SER A 14 -6.78 9.94 1.60
C SER A 14 -6.52 8.80 2.59
N VAL A 15 -5.63 7.86 2.25
CA VAL A 15 -5.32 6.69 3.09
C VAL A 15 -4.59 7.10 4.37
N VAL A 16 -3.59 7.97 4.27
CA VAL A 16 -2.86 8.51 5.43
C VAL A 16 -3.79 9.27 6.37
N THR A 17 -4.67 10.12 5.83
CA THR A 17 -5.70 10.83 6.61
C THR A 17 -6.59 9.84 7.36
N GLY A 18 -7.08 8.80 6.68
CA GLY A 18 -7.90 7.76 7.30
C GLY A 18 -7.18 7.06 8.45
N PHE A 19 -5.89 6.72 8.27
CA PHE A 19 -5.10 6.09 9.33
C PHE A 19 -4.89 7.01 10.53
N CYS A 20 -4.56 8.29 10.29
CA CYS A 20 -4.37 9.27 11.35
C CYS A 20 -5.66 9.49 12.15
N GLU A 21 -6.82 9.45 11.50
CA GLU A 21 -8.15 9.64 12.12
C GLU A 21 -8.78 8.34 12.66
N SER A 22 -8.10 7.20 12.53
CA SER A 22 -8.62 5.89 12.96
C SER A 22 -8.52 5.64 14.48
N GLY A 23 -7.67 6.38 15.19
CA GLY A 23 -7.39 6.15 16.61
C GLY A 23 -6.36 5.05 16.89
N MET A 24 -5.62 4.58 15.88
CA MET A 24 -4.52 3.62 16.07
C MET A 24 -3.42 4.19 16.97
N GLU A 25 -3.10 3.48 18.05
CA GLU A 25 -2.02 3.86 18.96
C GLU A 25 -0.63 3.51 18.38
N ASN A 26 0.39 4.31 18.73
CA ASN A 26 1.79 4.11 18.32
C ASN A 26 1.98 4.00 16.79
N LEU A 27 1.12 4.66 16.01
CA LEU A 27 1.21 4.74 14.57
C LEU A 27 2.29 5.77 14.17
N GLN A 28 3.17 5.38 13.27
CA GLN A 28 4.13 6.27 12.62
C GLN A 28 4.00 6.12 11.12
N ILE A 29 3.94 7.24 10.41
CA ILE A 29 3.82 7.29 8.96
C ILE A 29 4.99 8.09 8.40
N VAL A 30 5.65 7.55 7.38
CA VAL A 30 6.71 8.22 6.63
C VAL A 30 6.27 8.35 5.19
N VAL A 31 6.23 9.57 4.65
CA VAL A 31 5.82 9.82 3.25
C VAL A 31 6.98 10.31 2.41
N SER A 32 7.01 9.91 1.14
CA SER A 32 8.01 10.40 0.19
C SER A 32 7.90 11.92 -0.07
N PRO A 33 9.01 12.62 -0.38
CA PRO A 33 9.03 14.08 -0.52
C PRO A 33 8.56 14.61 -1.88
N ARG A 34 8.29 13.75 -2.88
CA ARG A 34 8.19 14.15 -4.29
C ARG A 34 7.04 15.14 -4.59
N ASN A 35 5.97 15.11 -3.82
CA ASN A 35 4.95 16.17 -3.83
C ASN A 35 5.09 16.98 -2.53
N LYS A 36 6.00 17.96 -2.53
CA LYS A 36 6.36 18.74 -1.34
C LYS A 36 5.15 19.38 -0.68
N GLU A 37 4.24 19.95 -1.47
CA GLU A 37 3.02 20.60 -0.95
C GLU A 37 2.14 19.62 -0.17
N ARG A 38 1.81 18.46 -0.75
CA ARG A 38 0.96 17.46 -0.06
C ARG A 38 1.67 16.78 1.10
N ALA A 39 2.97 16.50 0.96
CA ALA A 39 3.75 15.86 2.01
C ALA A 39 3.85 16.78 3.23
N GLN A 40 4.11 18.07 2.98
CA GLN A 40 4.16 19.09 4.01
C GLN A 40 2.78 19.30 4.66
N MET A 41 1.71 19.40 3.86
CA MET A 41 0.34 19.51 4.36
C MET A 41 -0.03 18.34 5.28
N LEU A 42 0.34 17.10 4.94
CA LEU A 42 0.09 15.94 5.78
C LEU A 42 0.88 16.00 7.09
N HIS A 43 2.16 16.40 7.03
CA HIS A 43 2.99 16.57 8.22
C HIS A 43 2.45 17.67 9.14
N GLU A 44 2.08 18.84 8.59
CA GLU A 44 1.52 19.96 9.36
C GLU A 44 0.19 19.60 10.02
N LYS A 45 -0.65 18.80 9.35
CA LYS A 45 -1.93 18.34 9.91
C LYS A 45 -1.74 17.30 11.02
N TYR A 46 -0.71 16.45 10.93
CA TYR A 46 -0.47 15.35 11.87
C TYR A 46 1.02 15.25 12.29
N PRO A 47 1.58 16.27 12.95
CA PRO A 47 3.03 16.39 13.16
C PRO A 47 3.63 15.28 14.03
N GLU A 48 2.84 14.71 14.95
CA GLU A 48 3.26 13.63 15.86
C GLU A 48 3.25 12.24 15.21
N ILE A 49 2.55 12.08 14.08
CA ILE A 49 2.30 10.78 13.43
C ILE A 49 3.02 10.70 12.08
N VAL A 50 2.95 11.78 11.28
CA VAL A 50 3.44 11.81 9.91
C VAL A 50 4.76 12.56 9.85
N SER A 51 5.75 11.98 9.18
CA SER A 51 7.01 12.64 8.84
C SER A 51 7.31 12.53 7.35
N VAL A 52 8.09 13.46 6.83
CA VAL A 52 8.53 13.47 5.43
C VAL A 52 9.97 12.93 5.36
N ALA A 53 10.20 11.94 4.51
CA ALA A 53 11.54 11.40 4.25
C ALA A 53 12.34 12.29 3.29
N ALA A 54 13.66 12.16 3.30
CA ALA A 54 14.58 12.79 2.36
C ALA A 54 14.49 12.18 0.95
N ASP A 55 14.22 10.87 0.86
CA ASP A 55 14.01 10.16 -0.41
C ASP A 55 13.14 8.90 -0.22
N ASN A 56 12.94 8.14 -1.31
CA ASN A 56 12.13 6.92 -1.27
C ASN A 56 12.82 5.76 -0.55
N GLN A 57 14.14 5.73 -0.46
CA GLN A 57 14.86 4.67 0.25
C GLN A 57 14.67 4.85 1.76
N GLU A 58 14.76 6.09 2.26
CA GLU A 58 14.49 6.38 3.65
C GLU A 58 13.04 6.00 4.06
N VAL A 59 12.05 6.15 3.16
CA VAL A 59 10.69 5.65 3.40
C VAL A 59 10.70 4.15 3.68
N VAL A 60 11.43 3.36 2.89
CA VAL A 60 11.55 1.91 3.05
C VAL A 60 12.29 1.56 4.34
N ASP A 61 13.40 2.23 4.61
CA ASP A 61 14.25 1.94 5.76
C ASP A 61 13.52 2.18 7.09
N ARG A 62 12.68 3.22 7.15
CA ARG A 62 11.96 3.63 8.37
C ARG A 62 10.57 3.00 8.53
N SER A 63 10.13 2.13 7.62
CA SER A 63 8.81 1.50 7.67
C SER A 63 8.86 -0.02 7.70
N ASP A 64 7.86 -0.65 8.31
CA ASP A 64 7.68 -2.11 8.27
C ASP A 64 6.75 -2.48 7.11
N TRP A 65 5.75 -1.63 6.86
CA TRP A 65 4.81 -1.71 5.75
C TRP A 65 5.11 -0.64 4.71
N VAL A 66 5.34 -1.04 3.46
CA VAL A 66 5.63 -0.14 2.35
C VAL A 66 4.46 -0.13 1.37
N PHE A 67 3.88 1.04 1.15
CA PHE A 67 2.82 1.29 0.19
C PHE A 67 3.38 1.99 -1.05
N ALA A 68 3.23 1.35 -2.21
CA ALA A 68 3.55 1.97 -3.49
C ALA A 68 2.30 2.63 -4.10
N ALA A 69 2.25 3.96 -4.06
CA ALA A 69 1.16 4.80 -4.53
C ALA A 69 1.61 5.68 -5.70
N LEU A 70 2.17 5.05 -6.73
CA LEU A 70 2.81 5.70 -7.87
C LEU A 70 1.93 5.69 -9.12
N LEU A 71 2.20 6.60 -10.05
CA LEU A 71 1.59 6.55 -11.37
C LEU A 71 2.16 5.35 -12.17
N PRO A 72 1.33 4.65 -12.96
CA PRO A 72 1.73 3.51 -13.80
C PRO A 72 3.07 3.67 -14.52
N LYS A 73 3.27 4.80 -15.19
CA LYS A 73 4.46 5.07 -16.01
C LYS A 73 5.75 5.24 -15.20
N ALA A 74 5.67 5.58 -13.92
CA ALA A 74 6.83 5.87 -13.08
C ALA A 74 7.10 4.76 -12.05
N ALA A 75 6.19 3.80 -11.89
CA ALA A 75 6.23 2.84 -10.79
C ALA A 75 7.48 1.95 -10.84
N GLU A 76 7.75 1.30 -11.97
CA GLU A 76 8.91 0.42 -12.10
C GLU A 76 10.23 1.19 -11.94
N ASP A 77 10.38 2.33 -12.60
CA ASP A 77 11.63 3.10 -12.57
C ASP A 77 11.96 3.64 -11.17
N ILE A 78 10.94 3.94 -10.37
CA ILE A 78 11.09 4.39 -9.00
C ILE A 78 11.35 3.21 -8.04
N LEU A 79 10.71 2.07 -8.25
CA LEU A 79 10.79 0.93 -7.32
C LEU A 79 12.02 0.04 -7.54
N LYS A 80 12.43 -0.18 -8.79
CA LYS A 80 13.60 -1.02 -9.13
C LYS A 80 14.90 -0.65 -8.41
N PRO A 81 15.28 0.64 -8.25
CA PRO A 81 16.54 0.98 -7.59
C PRO A 81 16.46 0.89 -6.06
N LEU A 82 15.29 0.65 -5.47
CA LEU A 82 15.13 0.61 -4.02
C LEU A 82 15.54 -0.74 -3.45
N HIS A 83 16.25 -0.72 -2.33
CA HIS A 83 16.52 -1.89 -1.51
C HIS A 83 15.34 -2.13 -0.57
N ILE A 84 14.41 -2.97 -1.00
CA ILE A 84 13.27 -3.39 -0.18
C ILE A 84 13.60 -4.77 0.39
N GLY A 85 13.83 -4.86 1.71
CA GLY A 85 14.16 -6.14 2.36
C GLY A 85 13.00 -7.15 2.32
N PRO A 86 13.27 -8.48 2.39
CA PRO A 86 12.24 -9.52 2.38
C PRO A 86 11.32 -9.49 3.61
N GLU A 87 11.77 -8.87 4.71
CA GLU A 87 11.01 -8.64 5.95
C GLU A 87 9.95 -7.55 5.83
N LYS A 88 10.01 -6.72 4.78
CA LYS A 88 9.06 -5.64 4.57
C LYS A 88 7.74 -6.20 4.02
N LYS A 89 6.62 -5.67 4.54
CA LYS A 89 5.27 -5.97 4.04
C LYS A 89 4.94 -4.99 2.94
N PHE A 90 4.68 -5.47 1.72
CA PHE A 90 4.55 -4.62 0.55
C PHE A 90 3.11 -4.56 0.02
N ILE A 91 2.57 -3.34 -0.05
CA ILE A 91 1.23 -3.05 -0.57
C ILE A 91 1.35 -2.26 -1.87
N ASN A 92 0.87 -2.84 -2.95
CA ASN A 92 0.81 -2.19 -4.25
C ASN A 92 -0.54 -1.51 -4.46
N LEU A 93 -0.52 -0.20 -4.72
CA LEU A 93 -1.70 0.58 -5.13
C LEU A 93 -1.65 0.92 -6.64
N VAL A 94 -0.61 0.46 -7.36
CA VAL A 94 -0.40 0.75 -8.78
C VAL A 94 -1.11 -0.30 -9.64
N ALA A 95 -2.24 0.09 -10.23
CA ALA A 95 -3.13 -0.82 -10.97
C ALA A 95 -2.46 -1.59 -12.14
N THR A 96 -1.42 -1.03 -12.76
CA THR A 96 -0.74 -1.66 -13.91
C THR A 96 0.45 -2.54 -13.53
N LEU A 97 0.86 -2.54 -12.26
CA LEU A 97 2.03 -3.26 -11.80
C LEU A 97 1.56 -4.57 -11.14
N SER A 98 1.85 -5.71 -11.77
CA SER A 98 1.42 -7.00 -11.22
C SER A 98 2.28 -7.43 -10.02
N LEU A 99 1.71 -8.19 -9.08
CA LEU A 99 2.47 -8.80 -7.98
C LEU A 99 3.62 -9.69 -8.45
N LYS A 100 3.43 -10.43 -9.56
CA LYS A 100 4.51 -11.22 -10.17
C LYS A 100 5.67 -10.32 -10.60
N ARG A 101 5.38 -9.17 -11.21
CA ARG A 101 6.40 -8.23 -11.64
C ARG A 101 7.13 -7.60 -10.45
N ILE A 102 6.41 -7.34 -9.36
CA ILE A 102 6.99 -6.88 -8.10
C ILE A 102 7.96 -7.92 -7.53
N GLU A 103 7.53 -9.18 -7.47
CA GLU A 103 8.37 -10.28 -7.02
C GLU A 103 9.62 -10.48 -7.89
N GLU A 104 9.53 -10.27 -9.22
CA GLU A 104 10.69 -10.28 -10.12
C GLU A 104 11.68 -9.14 -9.85
N MET A 105 11.22 -7.97 -9.39
CA MET A 105 12.09 -6.81 -9.19
C MET A 105 12.96 -6.93 -7.94
N PHE A 106 12.43 -7.48 -6.85
CA PHE A 106 13.15 -7.50 -5.58
C PHE A 106 13.02 -8.81 -4.80
N GLY A 107 12.23 -9.78 -5.25
CA GLY A 107 12.09 -11.12 -4.67
C GLY A 107 10.78 -11.32 -3.88
N PRO A 108 10.58 -12.50 -3.26
CA PRO A 108 9.39 -12.83 -2.47
C PRO A 108 9.35 -12.06 -1.14
N ARG A 109 8.15 -11.72 -0.67
CA ARG A 109 7.87 -10.95 0.57
C ARG A 109 6.95 -11.74 1.48
N GLU A 110 7.07 -11.51 2.79
CA GLU A 110 6.14 -12.06 3.79
C GLU A 110 4.69 -11.69 3.44
N ILE A 111 4.47 -10.42 3.07
CA ILE A 111 3.20 -9.93 2.55
C ILE A 111 3.47 -9.17 1.25
N LEU A 112 2.75 -9.58 0.21
CA LEU A 112 2.70 -8.89 -1.07
C LEU A 112 1.24 -8.89 -1.55
N ALA A 113 0.61 -7.71 -1.57
CA ALA A 113 -0.80 -7.57 -1.95
C ALA A 113 -1.06 -6.33 -2.80
N ASP A 114 -2.00 -6.46 -3.73
CA ASP A 114 -2.67 -5.37 -4.40
C ASP A 114 -3.81 -4.87 -3.50
N VAL A 115 -3.85 -3.55 -3.31
CA VAL A 115 -4.93 -2.86 -2.63
C VAL A 115 -5.43 -1.76 -3.54
N VAL A 116 -6.73 -1.74 -3.81
CA VAL A 116 -7.37 -0.70 -4.63
C VAL A 116 -8.37 0.03 -3.75
N PRO A 117 -7.94 1.14 -3.10
CA PRO A 117 -8.85 1.98 -2.34
C PRO A 117 -9.63 2.87 -3.31
N LEU A 118 -10.97 2.84 -3.23
CA LEU A 118 -11.75 3.90 -3.86
C LEU A 118 -11.54 5.20 -3.09
N THR A 119 -11.50 6.34 -3.79
CA THR A 119 -11.11 7.67 -3.27
C THR A 119 -11.93 8.16 -2.07
N PHE A 120 -13.05 7.52 -1.76
CA PHE A 120 -13.82 7.72 -0.52
C PHE A 120 -13.11 7.24 0.76
N ALA A 121 -11.95 6.57 0.65
CA ALA A 121 -11.14 6.13 1.79
C ALA A 121 -10.82 7.24 2.80
N ALA A 122 -10.70 8.50 2.36
CA ALA A 122 -10.51 9.66 3.26
C ALA A 122 -11.66 9.81 4.28
N ASN A 123 -12.88 9.42 3.89
CA ASN A 123 -14.07 9.48 4.74
C ASN A 123 -14.34 8.15 5.47
N ARG A 124 -13.40 7.20 5.45
CA ARG A 124 -13.57 5.82 5.95
C ARG A 124 -14.79 5.09 5.37
N PHE A 125 -15.22 5.53 4.19
CA PHE A 125 -16.40 5.03 3.50
C PHE A 125 -15.99 4.48 2.12
N GLY A 126 -16.67 3.45 1.66
CA GLY A 126 -16.45 2.86 0.34
C GLY A 126 -15.63 1.57 0.35
N PRO A 127 -15.71 0.77 -0.74
CA PRO A 127 -15.07 -0.52 -0.83
C PRO A 127 -13.56 -0.38 -1.04
N VAL A 128 -12.81 -1.25 -0.37
CA VAL A 128 -11.41 -1.57 -0.70
C VAL A 128 -11.37 -2.97 -1.29
N VAL A 129 -10.74 -3.10 -2.45
CA VAL A 129 -10.43 -4.41 -3.03
C VAL A 129 -9.04 -4.81 -2.58
N ILE A 130 -8.92 -6.03 -2.04
CA ILE A 130 -7.65 -6.60 -1.57
C ILE A 130 -7.43 -7.92 -2.31
N TYR A 131 -6.23 -8.10 -2.84
CA TYR A 131 -5.81 -9.32 -3.50
C TYR A 131 -4.32 -9.60 -3.25
N PRO A 132 -3.93 -10.81 -2.83
CA PRO A 132 -4.79 -11.92 -2.43
C PRO A 132 -5.50 -11.68 -1.08
N ASP A 133 -6.39 -12.58 -0.69
CA ASP A 133 -7.10 -12.56 0.60
C ASP A 133 -6.14 -12.82 1.77
N ILE A 134 -5.43 -11.77 2.23
CA ILE A 134 -4.51 -11.82 3.36
C ILE A 134 -5.19 -11.17 4.58
N PRO A 135 -5.49 -11.93 5.66
CA PRO A 135 -6.20 -11.42 6.83
C PRO A 135 -5.54 -10.19 7.46
N GLU A 136 -4.21 -10.16 7.55
CA GLU A 136 -3.47 -9.04 8.12
C GLU A 136 -3.61 -7.75 7.29
N VAL A 137 -3.72 -7.87 5.96
CA VAL A 137 -3.97 -6.71 5.08
C VAL A 137 -5.41 -6.22 5.24
N VAL A 138 -6.37 -7.14 5.38
CA VAL A 138 -7.78 -6.79 5.64
C VAL A 138 -7.93 -6.06 6.97
N ASP A 139 -7.28 -6.57 8.02
CA ASP A 139 -7.27 -5.97 9.36
C ASP A 139 -6.68 -4.56 9.33
N LEU A 140 -5.50 -4.40 8.71
CA LEU A 140 -4.88 -3.08 8.54
C LEU A 140 -5.79 -2.11 7.79
N MET A 141 -6.38 -2.55 6.67
CA MET A 141 -7.23 -1.68 5.86
C MET A 141 -8.60 -1.39 6.50
N SER A 142 -9.02 -2.17 7.52
CA SER A 142 -10.26 -1.94 8.32
C SER A 142 -10.28 -0.60 9.04
N HIS A 143 -9.10 -0.04 9.34
CA HIS A 143 -8.97 1.28 9.95
C HIS A 143 -9.30 2.44 9.00
N VAL A 144 -9.22 2.22 7.68
CA VAL A 144 -9.38 3.26 6.66
C VAL A 144 -10.58 3.04 5.73
N ALA A 145 -11.29 1.92 5.85
CA ALA A 145 -12.50 1.65 5.09
C ALA A 145 -13.50 0.78 5.85
N SER A 146 -14.79 0.96 5.60
CA SER A 146 -15.88 0.26 6.29
C SER A 146 -16.43 -0.96 5.54
N ARG A 147 -16.02 -1.22 4.28
CA ARG A 147 -16.47 -2.38 3.50
C ARG A 147 -15.33 -3.00 2.70
N PHE A 148 -15.17 -4.31 2.83
CA PHE A 148 -14.11 -5.09 2.17
C PHE A 148 -14.70 -6.06 1.17
N ARG A 149 -14.08 -6.15 -0.01
CA ARG A 149 -14.28 -7.28 -0.91
C ARG A 149 -12.93 -7.93 -1.16
N SER A 150 -12.69 -9.02 -0.45
CA SER A 150 -11.50 -9.84 -0.64
C SER A 150 -11.73 -10.84 -1.78
N ILE A 151 -10.77 -10.94 -2.69
CA ILE A 151 -10.87 -11.82 -3.85
C ILE A 151 -9.93 -13.01 -3.66
N ARG A 152 -10.50 -14.22 -3.50
CA ARG A 152 -9.73 -15.47 -3.55
C ARG A 152 -9.50 -15.86 -5.00
N ARG A 153 -8.28 -16.28 -5.35
CA ARG A 153 -8.01 -16.95 -6.63
C ARG A 153 -8.94 -18.15 -6.75
N SER A 154 -9.78 -18.20 -7.80
CA SER A 154 -10.47 -19.44 -8.13
C SER A 154 -9.40 -20.46 -8.50
N ARG A 155 -9.35 -21.59 -7.77
CA ARG A 155 -8.64 -22.76 -8.29
C ARG A 155 -9.40 -23.16 -9.54
N SER A 156 -8.80 -23.00 -10.71
CA SER A 156 -9.32 -23.59 -11.94
C SER A 156 -9.44 -25.10 -11.68
N ARG A 157 -10.66 -25.59 -11.43
CA ARG A 157 -10.93 -27.02 -11.54
C ARG A 157 -10.66 -27.34 -13.00
N SER A 158 -9.56 -28.05 -13.27
CA SER A 158 -9.38 -28.76 -14.53
C SER A 158 -10.65 -29.60 -14.72
N LEU A 159 -11.51 -29.19 -15.65
CA LEU A 159 -12.57 -30.06 -16.14
C LEU A 159 -11.86 -31.28 -16.73
N GLY A 160 -11.93 -32.38 -15.98
CA GLY A 160 -11.40 -33.66 -16.42
C GLY A 160 -12.00 -33.99 -17.77
N ALA A 161 -11.12 -34.31 -18.73
CA ALA A 161 -11.48 -34.97 -19.96
C ALA A 161 -12.25 -36.25 -19.60
N ARG A 162 -13.58 -36.22 -19.76
CA ARG A 162 -14.37 -37.44 -19.80
C ARG A 162 -14.08 -38.10 -21.14
N ARG A 163 -13.31 -39.19 -21.06
CA ARG A 163 -13.31 -40.26 -22.05
C ARG A 163 -14.69 -40.93 -22.04
N ALA A 164 -15.33 -40.99 -23.21
CA ALA A 164 -16.10 -42.13 -23.73
C ALA A 164 -16.51 -41.77 -25.16
#